data_AF-A0A109RG57-F1
#
_entry.id   AF-A0A109RG57-F1
#
_cell.length_a   1.000
_cell.length_b   1.000
_cell.length_c   1.000
_cell.angle_alpha   90.00
_cell.angle_beta   90.00
_cell.angle_gamma   90.00
#
_symmetry.space_group_name_H-M   'P 1'
#
loop_
_entity.id
_entity.type
_entity.pdbx_description
1 polymer ?
#
loop_
_entity_poly.entity_id
_entity_poly.type
_entity_poly.pdbx_seq_one_letter_code
_entity_poly.pdbx_strand_id
1 'polypeptide(L)' 'MLTTKTRKQGNSVVVTLPVDDEHVIQTQKEYIVTYTESGSIILTPIIADPFQVEEEGIYYEADVWADINQAGEELL' A
#
# COMPACT_ATOMS: atom_id res chain seq x y z
N MET A 1 -14.32 -18.74 9.10
CA MET A 1 -13.58 -18.49 10.36
C MET A 1 -12.50 -19.56 10.48
N LEU A 2 -11.23 -19.17 10.40
CA LEU A 2 -10.09 -20.08 10.46
C LEU A 2 -9.44 -20.02 11.84
N THR A 3 -8.86 -21.12 12.29
CA THR A 3 -8.14 -21.19 13.56
C THR A 3 -6.67 -21.49 13.28
N THR A 4 -5.80 -20.96 14.13
CA THR A 4 -4.36 -21.24 14.09
C THR A 4 -3.82 -21.26 15.50
N LYS A 5 -2.65 -21.86 15.68
CA LYS A 5 -1.99 -21.97 16.97
C LYS A 5 -0.60 -21.34 16.88
N THR A 6 -0.26 -20.56 17.90
CA THR A 6 1.07 -19.97 18.01
C THR A 6 2.11 -21.05 18.33
N ARG A 7 3.34 -20.82 17.87
CA ARG A 7 4.50 -21.67 18.19
C ARG A 7 5.67 -20.82 18.64
N LYS A 8 6.49 -21.36 19.54
CA LYS A 8 7.76 -20.72 19.94
C LYS A 8 8.82 -20.99 18.87
N GLN A 9 9.51 -19.95 18.42
CA GLN A 9 10.67 -20.04 17.54
C GLN A 9 11.78 -19.17 18.14
N GLY A 10 12.80 -19.82 18.72
CA GLY A 10 13.85 -19.12 19.46
C GLY A 10 13.27 -18.31 20.64
N ASN A 11 13.53 -17.00 20.65
CA ASN A 11 12.98 -16.08 21.65
C ASN A 11 11.68 -15.39 21.20
N SER A 12 11.12 -15.81 20.06
CA SER A 12 9.94 -15.19 19.45
C SER A 12 8.75 -16.15 19.45
N VAL A 13 7.55 -15.58 19.34
CA VAL A 13 6.30 -16.31 19.09
C VAL A 13 5.89 -16.08 17.65
N VAL A 14 5.60 -17.16 16.93
CA VAL A 14 5.16 -17.12 15.53
C VAL A 14 3.73 -17.59 15.44
N VAL A 15 2.93 -16.84 14.69
CA VAL A 15 1.58 -17.23 14.28
C VAL A 15 1.59 -17.53 12.78
N THR A 16 1.06 -18.69 12.39
CA THR A 16 0.89 -19.03 10.98
C THR A 16 -0.48 -18.54 10.54
N LEU A 17 -0.51 -17.65 9.56
CA LEU A 17 -1.77 -17.24 8.94
C LEU A 17 -2.29 -18.41 8.10
N PRO A 18 -3.50 -18.94 8.40
CA PRO A 18 -4.08 -20.04 7.64
C PRO A 18 -4.43 -19.58 6.23
N VAL A 19 -4.18 -20.44 5.23
CA VAL A 19 -4.51 -20.16 3.83
C VAL A 19 -6.02 -20.07 3.67
N ASP A 20 -6.45 -19.10 2.87
CA ASP A 20 -7.83 -18.89 2.48
C ASP A 20 -7.90 -18.70 0.97
N ASP A 21 -8.87 -19.34 0.31
CA ASP A 21 -8.95 -19.37 -1.16
C ASP A 21 -9.29 -17.99 -1.74
N GLU A 22 -9.92 -17.13 -0.94
CA GLU A 22 -10.28 -15.76 -1.32
C GLU A 22 -9.16 -14.74 -1.05
N HIS A 23 -8.13 -15.10 -0.26
CA HIS A 23 -7.12 -14.16 0.20
C HIS A 23 -5.70 -14.65 -0.07
N VAL A 24 -4.98 -13.90 -0.91
CA VAL A 24 -3.57 -14.18 -1.20
C VAL A 24 -2.71 -13.77 -0.01
N ILE A 25 -2.09 -14.74 0.65
CA ILE A 25 -1.08 -14.49 1.68
C ILE A 25 0.22 -14.08 0.98
N GLN A 26 0.60 -12.82 1.14
CA GLN A 26 1.85 -12.28 0.61
C GLN A 26 3.01 -12.59 1.57
N THR A 27 4.09 -13.15 1.04
CA THR A 27 5.32 -13.39 1.81
C THR A 27 6.07 -12.07 2.05
N GLN A 28 6.78 -11.96 3.18
CA GLN A 28 7.61 -10.79 3.53
C GLN A 28 6.83 -9.47 3.67
N LYS A 29 5.50 -9.53 3.83
CA LYS A 29 4.68 -8.35 4.09
C LYS A 29 4.86 -7.90 5.54
N GLU A 30 5.06 -6.60 5.72
CA GLU A 30 5.20 -5.99 7.03
C GLU A 30 3.85 -5.53 7.59
N TYR A 31 3.72 -5.63 8.91
CA TYR A 31 2.50 -5.28 9.63
C TYR A 31 2.83 -4.46 10.88
N ILE A 32 1.98 -3.49 11.16
CA ILE A 32 1.91 -2.82 12.46
C ILE A 32 1.15 -3.74 13.41
N VAL A 33 1.75 -4.01 14.57
CA VAL A 33 1.15 -4.83 15.61
C VAL A 33 0.54 -3.92 16.68
N THR A 34 -0.76 -4.06 16.90
CA THR A 34 -1.47 -3.34 17.97
C THR A 34 -2.04 -4.33 18.99
N TYR A 35 -1.72 -4.10 20.26
CA TYR A 35 -2.31 -4.82 21.38
C TYR A 35 -3.47 -4.01 21.94
N THR A 36 -4.64 -4.64 22.05
CA THR A 36 -5.80 -4.00 22.66
C THR A 36 -5.95 -4.41 24.12
N GLU A 37 -6.66 -3.62 24.92
CA GLU A 37 -6.98 -3.95 26.32
C GLU A 37 -7.78 -5.25 26.46
N SER A 38 -8.55 -5.62 25.42
CA SER A 38 -9.28 -6.89 25.36
C SER A 38 -8.39 -8.12 25.15
N GLY A 39 -7.07 -7.93 24.99
CA GLY A 39 -6.12 -8.99 24.68
C GLY A 39 -6.14 -9.43 23.21
N SER A 40 -6.82 -8.69 22.34
CA SER A 40 -6.80 -8.95 20.90
C SER A 40 -5.51 -8.39 20.30
N ILE A 41 -4.99 -9.07 19.29
CA ILE A 41 -3.87 -8.61 18.47
C ILE A 41 -4.41 -8.24 17.10
N ILE A 42 -4.18 -6.99 16.69
CA ILE A 42 -4.53 -6.49 15.36
C ILE A 42 -3.24 -6.37 14.56
N LEU A 43 -3.25 -6.93 13.35
CA LEU A 43 -2.18 -6.84 12.37
C LEU A 43 -2.64 -5.96 11.21
N THR A 44 -2.14 -4.74 11.13
CA THR A 44 -2.47 -3.80 10.05
C THR A 44 -1.32 -3.80 9.04
N PRO A 45 -1.57 -4.14 7.77
CA PRO A 45 -0.49 -4.16 6.77
C PRO A 45 0.07 -2.75 6.57
N ILE A 46 1.39 -2.64 6.54
CA ILE A 46 2.04 -1.40 6.11
C ILE A 46 1.85 -1.31 4.60
N ILE A 47 1.19 -0.25 4.15
CA ILE A 47 1.10 0.10 2.74
C ILE A 47 2.24 1.09 2.51
N ALA A 48 3.05 0.86 1.47
CA ALA A 48 4.00 1.87 1.02
C ALA A 48 3.22 3.15 0.73
N ASP A 49 3.71 4.29 1.22
CA ASP A 49 3.03 5.57 1.04
C ASP A 49 2.83 5.83 -0.47
N PRO A 50 1.57 5.88 -0.94
CA PRO A 50 1.28 6.07 -2.36
C PRO A 50 1.65 7.48 -2.84
N PHE A 51 2.00 8.38 -1.93
CA PHE A 51 2.47 9.73 -2.17
C PHE A 51 3.96 9.89 -1.89
N GLN A 52 4.75 8.80 -1.82
CA GLN A 52 6.21 8.89 -1.89
C GLN A 52 6.57 9.66 -3.15
N VAL A 53 6.95 10.90 -2.91
CA VAL A 53 7.13 11.99 -3.86
C VAL A 53 8.14 11.56 -4.92
N GLU A 54 7.67 11.20 -6.11
CA GLU A 54 8.43 11.50 -7.31
C GLU A 54 8.67 13.03 -7.29
N GLU A 55 9.93 13.45 -7.46
CA GLU A 55 10.43 14.83 -7.26
C GLU A 55 9.38 15.93 -7.54
N GLU A 56 9.31 16.91 -6.63
CA GLU A 56 8.44 18.09 -6.77
C GLU A 56 8.64 18.73 -8.16
N GLY A 57 7.65 18.57 -9.05
CA GLY A 57 7.68 19.11 -10.40
C GLY A 57 7.54 18.12 -11.56
N ILE A 58 7.30 16.82 -11.31
CA ILE A 58 7.01 15.87 -12.39
C ILE A 58 5.57 16.07 -12.88
N TYR A 59 5.43 16.61 -14.11
CA TYR A 59 4.17 16.71 -14.83
C TYR A 59 3.77 15.31 -15.34
N TYR A 60 2.62 14.81 -14.89
CA TYR A 60 2.13 13.47 -15.22
C TYR A 60 1.40 13.36 -16.57
N GLU A 61 1.21 14.47 -17.29
CA GLU A 61 0.63 14.46 -18.62
C GLU A 61 1.58 15.17 -19.58
N ALA A 62 1.83 14.55 -20.74
CA ALA A 62 2.44 15.27 -21.85
C ALA A 62 1.55 16.46 -22.17
N ASP A 63 2.13 17.65 -22.26
CA ASP A 63 1.43 18.90 -22.50
C ASP A 63 0.57 18.79 -23.78
N VAL A 64 -0.75 18.54 -23.59
CA VAL A 64 -1.73 18.31 -24.66
C VAL A 64 -1.91 19.59 -25.51
N TRP A 65 -1.30 20.70 -25.10
CA TRP A 65 -1.37 22.00 -25.74
C TRP A 65 -0.31 22.19 -26.84
N ALA A 66 0.61 21.24 -27.04
CA ALA A 66 1.65 21.34 -28.07
C ALA A 66 1.11 21.42 -29.52
N ASP A 67 -0.11 20.93 -29.77
CA ASP A 67 -0.75 20.92 -31.10
C ASP A 67 -1.75 22.08 -31.30
N ILE A 68 -1.88 23.00 -30.35
CA ILE A 68 -2.80 24.13 -30.48
C ILE A 68 -2.07 25.25 -31.26
N ASN A 69 -2.30 25.31 -32.57
CA ASN A 69 -1.91 26.47 -33.37
C ASN A 69 -2.60 27.72 -32.82
N GLN A 70 -1.82 28.75 -32.45
CA GLN A 70 -2.34 30.08 -32.14
C GLN A 70 -3.01 30.68 -33.40
N ALA A 71 -4.31 30.41 -33.58
CA ALA A 71 -5.14 31.10 -34.56
C ALA A 71 -5.73 32.36 -33.89
N GLY A 72 -4.88 33.36 -33.71
CA GLY A 72 -5.29 34.72 -33.35
C GLY A 72 -4.90 35.66 -34.49
N GLU A 73 -5.66 35.68 -35.58
CA GLU A 73 -5.59 36.80 -36.52
C GLU A 73 -6.34 37.98 -35.88
N GLU A 74 -5.60 38.89 -35.25
CA GLU A 74 -6.11 40.22 -34.99
C GLU A 74 -6.25 40.93 -36.35
N LEU A 75 -7.48 41.03 -36.84
CA LEU A 75 -7.80 41.86 -38.01
C LEU A 75 -7.54 43.33 -37.64
N LEU A 76 -6.45 43.87 -38.19
CA LEU A 76 -6.16 45.32 -38.24
C LEU A 76 -7.11 46.06 -39.18
#